data_AF-A0A5F9CY74-F1
#
_entry.id   AF-A0A5F9CY74-F1
#
_cell.length_a   1.000
_cell.length_b   1.000
_cell.length_c   1.000
_cell.angle_alpha   90.00
_cell.angle_beta   90.00
_cell.angle_gamma   90.00
#
_symmetry.space_group_name_H-M   'P 1'
#
loop_
_entity.id
_entity.type
_entity.pdbx_description
1 polymer ?
#
loop_
_entity_poly.entity_id
_entity_poly.type
_entity_poly.pdbx_seq_one_letter_code
_entity_poly.pdbx_strand_id
1 'polypeptide(L)'
;MKLTSCLERALGDVFLLIGKECPFLLRDLLASEELAQVFGQSVVDVLKVFIGSPRGLNLRNILWHGFASPREVPPKYCSMMMLLTVGLGQLLKSFLQQTTFTLTHRSLITLRNLEELIVFPDVPYEVLSVLEEIMKKSSFILKVMLPYWEAALVRFRSHRFADCAILLLTQLETGLRKVFATVNKCPKRLLTAEDFLWDFLNHQEGPRIRDHLSHGEINLPEFPKEVTNQLLGFSVVLLLRFVDEELSAVYKEKASIKSLISLAEGYSSHCHPISQLKKQVLSCEEKIRIWPLLPLPEENTWEAGRLEGDAEASACNSLITQILEELYRHAPEHCVCGNSQYSAPEKWHRLLGELCRMRVPTLFCPRNVVEVLVVLRSICSQCQRVSGQVIASAELRHRQWLERRLRSRQRQNYVRMASSIRLLSPVLYLMLLLIALELANIHVVLGKDTSEYQHYLRFLKSILQYTENLVVYTSQDKNKWNEAVSLTHTALLKIWTFSESKQMLIHLAKPASEVVW
;
A
#
# COMPACT_ATOMS: atom_id res chain seq x y z
N MET A 1 23.54 13.05 -4.90
CA MET A 1 22.75 11.81 -5.04
C MET A 1 23.62 10.58 -4.90
N LYS A 2 24.40 10.16 -5.91
CA LYS A 2 25.22 8.93 -5.76
C LYS A 2 26.20 8.96 -4.59
N LEU A 3 27.00 10.02 -4.50
CA LEU A 3 27.98 10.17 -3.42
C LEU A 3 27.35 10.11 -2.03
N THR A 4 26.21 10.77 -1.82
CA THR A 4 25.50 10.76 -0.54
C THR A 4 24.96 9.38 -0.19
N SER A 5 24.52 8.61 -1.19
CA SER A 5 23.94 7.27 -1.01
C SER A 5 25.03 6.23 -0.73
N CYS A 6 26.13 6.28 -1.49
CA CYS A 6 27.30 5.45 -1.24
C CYS A 6 27.90 5.72 0.15
N LEU A 7 27.96 6.99 0.56
CA LEU A 7 28.47 7.37 1.87
C LEU A 7 27.53 6.89 2.99
N GLU A 8 26.23 7.10 2.87
CA GLU A 8 25.23 6.58 3.82
C GLU A 8 25.35 5.06 4.00
N ARG A 9 25.48 4.32 2.89
CA ARG A 9 25.72 2.88 2.91
C ARG A 9 27.03 2.52 3.63
N ALA A 10 28.12 3.17 3.29
CA ALA A 10 29.43 2.90 3.88
C ALA A 10 29.46 3.19 5.38
N LEU A 11 28.83 4.29 5.82
CA LEU A 11 28.72 4.63 7.24
C LEU A 11 27.95 3.55 8.02
N GLY A 12 26.89 2.98 7.45
CA GLY A 12 26.17 1.88 8.11
C GLY A 12 26.99 0.59 8.18
N ASP A 13 27.88 0.31 7.21
CA ASP A 13 28.81 -0.82 7.31
C ASP A 13 29.85 -0.59 8.42
N VAL A 14 30.33 0.65 8.57
CA VAL A 14 31.27 1.04 9.64
C VAL A 14 30.61 0.97 11.02
N PHE A 15 29.35 1.41 11.14
CA PHE A 15 28.59 1.31 12.38
C PHE A 15 28.53 -0.13 12.90
N LEU A 16 28.33 -1.10 12.00
CA LEU A 16 28.23 -2.53 12.33
C LEU A 16 29.56 -3.18 12.77
N LEU A 17 30.68 -2.45 12.74
CA LEU A 17 31.91 -2.91 13.39
C LEU A 17 31.73 -3.02 14.92
N ILE A 18 30.89 -2.15 15.49
CA ILE A 18 30.70 -2.00 16.95
C ILE A 18 29.24 -2.29 17.32
N GLY A 19 28.30 -1.72 16.57
CA GLY A 19 26.87 -1.83 16.81
C GLY A 19 26.27 -3.16 16.33
N LYS A 20 25.05 -3.47 16.78
CA LYS A 20 24.34 -4.71 16.41
C LYS A 20 23.37 -4.53 15.25
N GLU A 21 22.56 -3.48 15.28
CA GLU A 21 21.56 -3.18 14.26
C GLU A 21 21.74 -1.76 13.75
N CYS A 22 21.98 -1.62 12.44
CA CYS A 22 22.18 -0.33 11.81
C CYS A 22 20.89 0.50 11.88
N PRO A 23 20.94 1.74 12.39
CA PRO A 23 19.79 2.64 12.37
C PRO A 23 19.25 2.84 10.95
N PHE A 24 17.92 2.88 10.83
CA PHE A 24 17.25 3.08 9.54
C PHE A 24 17.42 4.51 9.01
N LEU A 25 17.39 5.52 9.88
CA LEU A 25 17.52 6.93 9.49
C LEU A 25 18.98 7.37 9.55
N LEU A 26 19.47 7.98 8.47
CA LEU A 26 20.83 8.57 8.41
C LEU A 26 21.10 9.54 9.56
N ARG A 27 20.11 10.32 9.99
CA ARG A 27 20.25 11.24 11.13
C ARG A 27 20.63 10.48 12.41
N ASP A 28 19.96 9.34 12.65
CA ASP A 28 20.14 8.56 13.86
C ASP A 28 21.46 7.77 13.79
N LEU A 29 21.83 7.30 12.59
CA LEU A 29 23.15 6.75 12.31
C LEU A 29 24.26 7.77 12.61
N LEU A 30 24.13 9.02 12.15
CA LEU A 30 25.11 10.08 12.45
C LEU A 30 25.09 10.55 13.91
N ALA A 31 24.03 10.27 14.66
CA ALA A 31 23.95 10.57 16.09
C ALA A 31 24.57 9.47 16.98
N SER A 32 24.96 8.34 16.39
CA SER A 32 25.49 7.18 17.10
C SER A 32 26.87 7.42 17.71
N GLU A 33 27.10 6.83 18.88
CA GLU A 33 28.41 6.85 19.54
C GLU A 33 29.41 5.96 18.80
N GLU A 34 28.93 4.90 18.15
CA GLU A 34 29.72 3.95 17.38
C GLU A 34 30.48 4.63 16.23
N LEU A 35 29.81 5.51 15.46
CA LEU A 35 30.51 6.28 14.42
C LEU A 35 31.45 7.32 15.00
N ALA A 36 31.09 7.95 16.12
CA ALA A 36 31.96 8.91 16.81
C ALA A 36 33.22 8.25 17.36
N GLN A 37 33.14 6.99 17.79
CA GLN A 37 34.29 6.21 18.25
C GLN A 37 35.27 5.90 17.11
N VAL A 38 34.77 5.63 15.89
CA VAL A 38 35.63 5.31 14.74
C VAL A 38 36.23 6.57 14.11
N PHE A 39 35.41 7.62 13.90
CA PHE A 39 35.82 8.80 13.14
C PHE A 39 36.16 10.02 13.98
N GLY A 40 35.83 10.01 15.27
CA GLY A 40 35.91 11.17 16.14
C GLY A 40 34.67 12.07 16.02
N GLN A 41 34.28 12.67 17.14
CA GLN A 41 33.08 13.49 17.25
C GLN A 41 33.07 14.69 16.27
N SER A 42 34.21 15.37 16.12
CA SER A 42 34.33 16.54 15.25
C SER A 42 34.05 16.22 13.78
N VAL A 43 34.51 15.06 13.30
CA VAL A 43 34.30 14.61 11.92
C VAL A 43 32.83 14.27 11.70
N VAL A 44 32.21 13.55 12.66
CA VAL A 44 30.78 13.22 12.61
C VAL A 44 29.92 14.48 12.63
N ASP A 45 30.30 15.50 13.40
CA ASP A 45 29.57 16.77 13.43
C ASP A 45 29.67 17.53 12.10
N VAL A 46 30.81 17.48 11.41
CA VAL A 46 30.92 17.99 10.03
C VAL A 46 29.99 17.22 9.09
N LEU A 47 29.91 15.89 9.20
CA LEU A 47 28.96 15.10 8.40
C LEU A 47 27.50 15.48 8.66
N LYS A 48 27.13 15.73 9.93
CA LYS A 48 25.78 16.20 10.30
C LYS A 48 25.43 17.51 9.61
N VAL A 49 26.38 18.42 9.46
CA VAL A 49 26.19 19.69 8.74
C VAL A 49 25.89 19.46 7.26
N PHE A 50 26.55 18.51 6.60
CA PHE A 50 26.39 18.32 5.15
C PHE A 50 25.19 17.43 4.77
N ILE A 51 25.03 16.27 5.41
CA ILE A 51 24.07 15.23 5.00
C ILE A 51 23.11 14.79 6.11
N GLY A 52 23.25 15.34 7.31
CA GLY A 52 22.46 14.95 8.48
C GLY A 52 21.08 15.60 8.54
N SER A 53 20.82 16.32 9.63
CA SER A 53 19.47 16.81 9.94
C SER A 53 19.09 18.07 9.12
N PRO A 54 17.79 18.43 9.09
CA PRO A 54 17.33 19.69 8.50
C PRO A 54 17.91 20.96 9.12
N ARG A 55 18.64 20.89 10.25
CA ARG A 55 19.36 22.03 10.83
C ARG A 55 20.67 22.36 10.09
N GLY A 56 21.16 21.44 9.24
CA GLY A 56 22.32 21.65 8.37
C GLY A 56 21.92 21.87 6.90
N LEU A 57 22.87 21.65 5.98
CA LEU A 57 22.63 21.70 4.53
C LEU A 57 21.67 20.59 4.07
N ASN A 58 21.69 19.42 4.72
CA ASN A 58 20.79 18.31 4.43
C ASN A 58 20.80 17.90 2.92
N LEU A 59 21.98 17.88 2.32
CA LEU A 59 22.16 17.70 0.87
C LEU A 59 21.56 16.40 0.36
N ARG A 60 21.57 15.33 1.18
CA ARG A 60 20.96 14.04 0.85
C ARG A 60 19.48 14.22 0.51
N ASN A 61 18.70 14.80 1.43
CA ASN A 61 17.26 14.94 1.26
C ASN A 61 16.91 15.99 0.19
N ILE A 62 17.61 17.13 0.16
CA ILE A 62 17.37 18.17 -0.85
C ILE A 62 17.50 17.60 -2.28
N LEU A 63 18.52 16.78 -2.51
CA LEU A 63 18.77 16.19 -3.82
C LEU A 63 17.80 15.05 -4.13
N TRP A 64 17.63 14.09 -3.22
CA TRP A 64 16.80 12.90 -3.46
C TRP A 64 15.29 13.18 -3.50
N HIS A 65 14.83 14.29 -2.93
CA HIS A 65 13.46 14.76 -3.08
C HIS A 65 13.27 15.73 -4.26
N GLY A 66 14.32 16.04 -5.03
CA GLY A 66 14.22 16.87 -6.22
C GLY A 66 13.96 18.36 -5.94
N PHE A 67 14.38 18.87 -4.76
CA PHE A 67 14.19 20.27 -4.38
C PHE A 67 15.22 21.21 -5.00
N ALA A 68 16.44 20.73 -5.23
CA ALA A 68 17.49 21.55 -5.83
C ALA A 68 17.44 21.53 -7.36
N SER A 69 17.34 22.72 -7.94
CA SER A 69 17.45 22.94 -9.37
C SER A 69 18.90 22.80 -9.89
N PRO A 70 19.10 22.58 -11.20
CA PRO A 70 20.43 22.56 -11.79
C PRO A 70 21.21 23.84 -11.44
N ARG A 71 22.47 23.67 -11.02
CA ARG A 71 23.40 24.73 -10.58
C ARG A 71 23.08 25.41 -9.24
N GLU A 72 21.96 25.07 -8.59
CA GLU A 72 21.62 25.61 -7.27
C GLU A 72 22.52 25.06 -6.16
N VAL A 73 23.02 23.83 -6.32
CA VAL A 73 24.04 23.25 -5.44
C VAL A 73 25.42 23.59 -6.01
N PRO A 74 26.21 24.44 -5.33
CA PRO A 74 27.56 24.78 -5.75
C PRO A 74 28.46 23.53 -5.91
N PRO A 75 29.25 23.43 -7.00
CA PRO A 75 30.16 22.29 -7.20
C PRO A 75 31.13 22.04 -6.03
N LYS A 76 31.52 23.10 -5.31
CA LYS A 76 32.37 23.02 -4.10
C LYS A 76 31.82 22.09 -3.03
N TYR A 77 30.51 21.93 -2.90
CA TYR A 77 29.94 20.96 -1.94
C TYR A 77 30.16 19.53 -2.40
N CYS A 78 30.11 19.24 -3.70
CA CYS A 78 30.47 17.93 -4.23
C CYS A 78 31.96 17.63 -4.00
N SER A 79 32.83 18.60 -4.28
CA SER A 79 34.28 18.48 -4.02
C SER A 79 34.56 18.24 -2.54
N MET A 80 33.92 19.00 -1.64
CA MET A 80 34.08 18.82 -0.21
C MET A 80 33.59 17.45 0.26
N MET A 81 32.43 16.98 -0.23
CA MET A 81 31.94 15.65 0.10
C MET A 81 32.87 14.53 -0.38
N MET A 82 33.50 14.69 -1.56
CA MET A 82 34.50 13.73 -2.03
C MET A 82 35.72 13.69 -1.11
N LEU A 83 36.23 14.86 -0.71
CA LEU A 83 37.36 14.96 0.22
C LEU A 83 37.02 14.36 1.59
N LEU A 84 35.82 14.64 2.11
CA LEU A 84 35.33 14.04 3.35
C LEU A 84 35.28 12.52 3.26
N THR A 85 34.72 11.96 2.17
CA THR A 85 34.65 10.50 1.97
C THR A 85 36.04 9.86 1.94
N VAL A 86 37.00 10.49 1.25
CA VAL A 86 38.38 9.99 1.22
C VAL A 86 39.03 10.06 2.61
N GLY A 87 38.84 11.17 3.33
CA GLY A 87 39.36 11.34 4.69
C GLY A 87 38.78 10.32 5.67
N LEU A 88 37.48 10.04 5.60
CA LEU A 88 36.84 8.97 6.37
C LEU A 88 37.47 7.61 6.08
N GLY A 89 37.75 7.30 4.81
CA GLY A 89 38.43 6.06 4.44
C GLY A 89 39.81 5.92 5.08
N GLN A 90 40.56 7.02 5.21
CA GLN A 90 41.86 7.03 5.89
C GLN A 90 41.71 6.79 7.40
N LEU A 91 40.75 7.46 8.04
CA LEU A 91 40.47 7.25 9.47
C LEU A 91 40.03 5.82 9.76
N LEU A 92 39.14 5.27 8.93
CA LEU A 92 38.70 3.88 9.03
C LEU A 92 39.87 2.92 8.90
N LYS A 93 40.76 3.14 7.92
CA LYS A 93 41.96 2.30 7.74
C LYS A 93 42.84 2.31 8.98
N SER A 94 43.10 3.46 9.56
CA SER A 94 43.88 3.58 10.81
C SER A 94 43.19 2.86 11.97
N PHE A 95 41.88 3.01 12.12
CA PHE A 95 41.09 2.33 13.14
C PHE A 95 41.14 0.81 13.00
N LEU A 96 40.97 0.28 11.79
CA LEU A 96 41.04 -1.16 11.51
C LEU A 96 42.46 -1.74 11.65
N GLN A 97 43.51 -0.92 11.56
CA GLN A 97 44.88 -1.35 11.85
C GLN A 97 45.15 -1.43 13.36
N GLN A 98 44.49 -0.58 14.14
CA GLN A 98 44.61 -0.53 15.60
C GLN A 98 43.68 -1.53 16.30
N THR A 99 42.62 -1.96 15.63
CA THR A 99 41.63 -2.91 16.15
C THR A 99 41.72 -4.23 15.41
N THR A 100 41.23 -5.32 16.00
CA THR A 100 41.14 -6.63 15.32
C THR A 100 39.84 -6.79 14.53
N PHE A 101 39.11 -5.69 14.29
CA PHE A 101 37.82 -5.75 13.61
C PHE A 101 38.01 -5.94 12.11
N THR A 102 37.04 -6.63 11.49
CA THR A 102 36.99 -6.82 10.04
C THR A 102 35.76 -6.12 9.49
N LEU A 103 35.95 -5.26 8.49
CA LEU A 103 34.85 -4.59 7.83
C LEU A 103 34.11 -5.58 6.92
N THR A 104 32.84 -5.84 7.26
CA THR A 104 31.94 -6.64 6.43
C THR A 104 30.92 -5.75 5.76
N HIS A 105 30.84 -5.84 4.43
CA HIS A 105 29.83 -5.10 3.66
C HIS A 105 28.49 -5.81 3.73
N ARG A 106 27.43 -5.06 4.05
CA ARG A 106 26.07 -5.57 3.98
C ARG A 106 25.72 -5.94 2.53
N SER A 107 24.94 -7.00 2.33
CA SER A 107 24.53 -7.46 0.99
C SER A 107 23.69 -6.41 0.25
N LEU A 108 23.91 -6.29 -1.05
CA LEU A 108 23.07 -5.48 -1.94
C LEU A 108 21.72 -6.17 -2.19
N ILE A 109 20.70 -5.36 -2.47
CA ILE A 109 19.35 -5.83 -2.77
C ILE A 109 19.23 -6.05 -4.28
N THR A 110 18.73 -7.23 -4.65
CA THR A 110 18.22 -7.50 -5.99
C THR A 110 16.74 -7.14 -6.03
N LEU A 111 16.33 -6.35 -7.02
CA LEU A 111 14.92 -6.07 -7.26
C LEU A 111 14.22 -7.35 -7.74
N ARG A 112 13.37 -7.94 -6.89
CA ARG A 112 12.57 -9.14 -7.20
C ARG A 112 11.15 -8.74 -7.60
N ASN A 113 10.44 -9.65 -8.28
CA ASN A 113 9.03 -9.49 -8.68
C ASN A 113 8.77 -8.28 -9.59
N LEU A 114 9.76 -7.89 -10.41
CA LEU A 114 9.59 -6.80 -11.37
C LEU A 114 8.56 -7.13 -12.45
N GLU A 115 8.34 -8.41 -12.76
CA GLU A 115 7.34 -8.86 -13.75
C GLU A 115 5.93 -8.37 -13.44
N GLU A 116 5.55 -8.30 -12.15
CA GLU A 116 4.24 -7.78 -11.72
C GLU A 116 4.11 -6.25 -11.88
N LEU A 117 5.25 -5.54 -12.01
CA LEU A 117 5.34 -4.09 -12.13
C LEU A 117 5.63 -3.63 -13.56
N ILE A 118 5.98 -4.55 -14.46
CA ILE A 118 6.26 -4.27 -15.88
C ILE A 118 4.94 -4.11 -16.61
N VAL A 119 4.58 -2.86 -16.88
CA VAL A 119 3.36 -2.47 -17.60
C VAL A 119 3.69 -2.03 -19.02
N PHE A 120 4.76 -1.24 -19.15
CA PHE A 120 5.20 -0.67 -20.41
C PHE A 120 6.25 -1.57 -21.09
N PRO A 121 6.26 -1.66 -22.43
CA PRO A 121 7.30 -2.35 -23.15
C PRO A 121 8.62 -1.55 -23.14
N ASP A 122 9.65 -2.14 -23.73
CA ASP A 122 10.88 -1.44 -24.06
C ASP A 122 10.61 -0.17 -24.88
N VAL A 123 11.24 0.94 -24.48
CA VAL A 123 10.98 2.25 -25.08
C VAL A 123 11.79 2.39 -26.37
N PRO A 124 11.15 2.44 -27.56
CA PRO A 124 11.87 2.58 -28.82
C PRO A 124 12.37 4.02 -29.03
N TYR A 125 13.29 4.19 -29.98
CA TYR A 125 13.85 5.50 -30.34
C TYR A 125 12.77 6.54 -30.70
N GLU A 126 11.71 6.12 -31.39
CA GLU A 126 10.58 6.99 -31.74
C GLU A 126 9.93 7.61 -30.49
N VAL A 127 9.72 6.82 -29.43
CA VAL A 127 9.12 7.29 -28.18
C VAL A 127 10.08 8.22 -27.45
N LEU A 128 11.38 7.95 -27.45
CA LEU A 128 12.38 8.87 -26.89
C LEU A 128 12.38 10.23 -27.62
N SER A 129 12.27 10.22 -28.94
CA SER A 129 12.19 11.45 -29.74
C SER A 129 10.92 12.24 -29.42
N VAL A 130 9.79 11.57 -29.22
CA VAL A 130 8.56 12.24 -28.75
C VAL A 130 8.78 12.82 -27.35
N LEU A 131 9.42 12.07 -26.45
CA LEU A 131 9.70 12.50 -25.09
C LEU A 131 10.52 13.81 -25.05
N GLU A 132 11.55 13.93 -25.91
CA GLU A 132 12.37 15.14 -26.03
C GLU A 132 11.61 16.39 -26.45
N GLU A 133 10.57 16.22 -27.27
CA GLU A 133 9.72 17.32 -27.72
C GLU A 133 8.68 17.69 -26.66
N ILE A 134 8.00 16.70 -26.07
CA ILE A 134 6.95 16.96 -25.08
C ILE A 134 7.52 17.53 -23.78
N MET A 135 8.74 17.15 -23.37
CA MET A 135 9.33 17.65 -22.12
C MET A 135 9.55 19.17 -22.13
N LYS A 136 9.77 19.77 -23.30
CA LYS A 136 9.96 21.22 -23.46
C LYS A 136 8.63 21.98 -23.41
N LYS A 137 7.53 21.29 -23.72
CA LYS A 137 6.19 21.89 -23.90
C LYS A 137 5.25 21.59 -22.73
N SER A 138 5.47 20.50 -22.01
CA SER A 138 4.59 20.04 -20.95
C SER A 138 4.63 20.98 -19.74
N SER A 139 3.44 21.40 -19.29
CA SER A 139 3.26 22.18 -18.07
C SER A 139 3.54 21.38 -16.79
N PHE A 140 3.74 20.05 -16.88
CA PHE A 140 4.15 19.24 -15.74
C PHE A 140 5.56 19.59 -15.24
N ILE A 141 6.48 19.86 -16.18
CA ILE A 141 7.89 20.12 -15.88
C ILE A 141 8.07 21.58 -15.47
N LEU A 142 8.84 21.82 -14.42
CA LEU A 142 9.33 23.17 -14.11
C LEU A 142 10.45 23.51 -15.10
N LYS A 143 10.36 24.64 -15.80
CA LYS A 143 11.37 25.04 -16.81
C LYS A 143 12.80 24.99 -16.28
N VAL A 144 13.00 25.39 -15.02
CA VAL A 144 14.32 25.35 -14.35
C VAL A 144 14.86 23.93 -14.19
N MET A 145 13.99 22.92 -14.13
CA MET A 145 14.35 21.51 -13.93
C MET A 145 14.57 20.74 -15.24
N LEU A 146 14.26 21.34 -16.40
CA LEU A 146 14.41 20.72 -17.72
C LEU A 146 15.81 20.08 -17.96
N PRO A 147 16.93 20.69 -17.53
CA PRO A 147 18.25 20.08 -17.72
C PRO A 147 18.42 18.69 -17.09
N TYR A 148 17.69 18.37 -16.00
CA TYR A 148 17.74 17.02 -15.41
C TYR A 148 17.01 15.99 -16.26
N TRP A 149 15.94 16.37 -16.94
CA TRP A 149 15.25 15.51 -17.91
C TRP A 149 16.13 15.23 -19.12
N GLU A 150 16.81 16.25 -19.66
CA GLU A 150 17.74 16.09 -20.79
C GLU A 150 18.88 15.15 -20.41
N ALA A 151 19.46 15.37 -19.23
CA ALA A 151 20.48 14.49 -18.68
C ALA A 151 19.97 13.05 -18.53
N ALA A 152 18.74 12.84 -18.07
CA ALA A 152 18.17 11.51 -17.92
C ALA A 152 18.12 10.74 -19.25
N LEU A 153 17.70 11.39 -20.34
CA LEU A 153 17.66 10.78 -21.68
C LEU A 153 19.05 10.46 -22.21
N VAL A 154 20.03 11.36 -21.99
CA VAL A 154 21.43 11.10 -22.33
C VAL A 154 21.94 9.87 -21.58
N ARG A 155 21.63 9.73 -20.28
CA ARG A 155 22.04 8.55 -19.49
C ARG A 155 21.40 7.27 -19.99
N PHE A 156 20.12 7.30 -20.37
CA PHE A 156 19.46 6.15 -20.97
C PHE A 156 20.17 5.69 -22.26
N ARG A 157 20.44 6.63 -23.18
CA ARG A 157 21.14 6.33 -24.44
C ARG A 157 22.56 5.83 -24.25
N SER A 158 23.23 6.23 -23.17
CA SER A 158 24.55 5.71 -22.80
C SER A 158 24.51 4.40 -22.00
N HIS A 159 23.37 3.68 -21.97
CA HIS A 159 23.18 2.45 -21.19
C HIS A 159 23.43 2.61 -19.67
N ARG A 160 23.29 3.84 -19.15
CA ARG A 160 23.41 4.15 -17.71
C ARG A 160 22.03 4.21 -17.08
N PHE A 161 21.38 3.05 -16.98
CA PHE A 161 19.97 2.92 -16.56
C PHE A 161 19.69 3.42 -15.14
N ALA A 162 20.57 3.10 -14.18
CA ALA A 162 20.44 3.61 -12.82
C ALA A 162 20.48 5.13 -12.77
N ASP A 163 21.40 5.77 -13.49
CA ASP A 163 21.53 7.22 -13.49
C ASP A 163 20.31 7.91 -14.13
N CYS A 164 19.73 7.30 -15.17
CA CYS A 164 18.47 7.74 -15.76
C CYS A 164 17.32 7.63 -14.74
N ALA A 165 17.18 6.47 -14.07
CA ALA A 165 16.14 6.24 -13.07
C ALA A 165 16.24 7.22 -11.89
N ILE A 166 17.45 7.44 -11.36
CA ILE A 166 17.70 8.40 -10.27
C ILE A 166 17.20 9.80 -10.66
N LEU A 167 17.51 10.26 -11.88
CA LEU A 167 17.05 11.56 -12.35
C LEU A 167 15.53 11.57 -12.52
N LEU A 168 14.95 10.63 -13.25
CA LEU A 168 13.51 10.59 -13.53
C LEU A 168 12.67 10.50 -12.27
N LEU A 169 13.02 9.65 -11.29
CA LEU A 169 12.26 9.50 -10.05
C LEU A 169 12.15 10.83 -9.30
N THR A 170 13.26 11.56 -9.16
CA THR A 170 13.25 12.89 -8.52
C THR A 170 12.40 13.90 -9.28
N GLN A 171 12.43 13.85 -10.61
CA GLN A 171 11.69 14.78 -11.46
C GLN A 171 10.19 14.50 -11.49
N LEU A 172 9.80 13.22 -11.50
CA LEU A 172 8.41 12.78 -11.39
C LEU A 172 7.83 13.20 -10.03
N GLU A 173 8.58 13.00 -8.94
CA GLU A 173 8.18 13.44 -7.60
C GLU A 173 7.93 14.96 -7.59
N THR A 174 8.87 15.76 -8.11
CA THR A 174 8.73 17.23 -8.20
C THR A 174 7.56 17.68 -9.05
N GLY A 175 7.35 17.08 -10.23
CA GLY A 175 6.22 17.42 -11.10
C GLY A 175 4.87 17.07 -10.47
N LEU A 176 4.77 15.93 -9.77
CA LEU A 176 3.54 15.54 -9.07
C LEU A 176 3.22 16.47 -7.91
N ARG A 177 4.23 16.92 -7.14
CA ARG A 177 4.01 17.96 -6.12
C ARG A 177 3.50 19.27 -6.71
N LYS A 178 4.01 19.67 -7.88
CA LYS A 178 3.53 20.84 -8.60
C LYS A 178 2.06 20.70 -8.98
N VAL A 179 1.69 19.59 -9.62
CA VAL A 179 0.30 19.28 -9.99
C VAL A 179 -0.58 19.32 -8.74
N PHE A 180 -0.20 18.60 -7.68
CA PHE A 180 -0.93 18.58 -6.42
C PHE A 180 -1.15 19.97 -5.85
N ALA A 181 -0.10 20.77 -5.71
CA ALA A 181 -0.17 22.11 -5.13
C ALA A 181 -1.04 23.06 -5.96
N THR A 182 -1.04 22.88 -7.29
CA THR A 182 -1.82 23.69 -8.23
C THR A 182 -3.31 23.34 -8.15
N VAL A 183 -3.64 22.05 -8.30
CA VAL A 183 -5.01 21.52 -8.27
C VAL A 183 -5.69 21.83 -6.94
N ASN A 184 -4.97 21.69 -5.83
CA ASN A 184 -5.49 21.94 -4.48
C ASN A 184 -5.34 23.41 -4.03
N LYS A 185 -4.89 24.32 -4.91
CA LYS A 185 -4.67 25.75 -4.61
C LYS A 185 -3.85 25.98 -3.31
N CYS A 186 -2.84 25.14 -3.09
CA CYS A 186 -2.04 25.13 -1.86
C CYS A 186 -0.53 25.24 -2.17
N PRO A 187 -0.04 26.40 -2.63
CA PRO A 187 1.36 26.55 -3.07
C PRO A 187 2.38 26.22 -1.97
N LYS A 188 2.02 26.45 -0.69
CA LYS A 188 2.85 26.09 0.48
C LYS A 188 3.15 24.59 0.59
N ARG A 189 2.33 23.73 -0.04
CA ARG A 189 2.48 22.27 -0.04
C ARG A 189 3.47 21.76 -1.10
N LEU A 190 4.00 22.61 -1.97
CA LEU A 190 4.96 22.17 -3.00
C LEU A 190 6.19 21.47 -2.40
N LEU A 191 6.65 21.90 -1.23
CA LEU A 191 7.83 21.36 -0.54
C LEU A 191 7.50 20.25 0.47
N THR A 192 6.21 20.04 0.78
CA THR A 192 5.77 19.14 1.86
C THR A 192 4.82 18.05 1.38
N ALA A 193 4.36 18.11 0.14
CA ALA A 193 3.55 17.05 -0.45
C ALA A 193 4.42 15.81 -0.68
N GLU A 194 3.96 14.69 -0.13
CA GLU A 194 4.57 13.37 -0.18
C GLU A 194 3.52 12.34 -0.63
N ASP A 195 3.89 11.06 -0.67
CA ASP A 195 2.97 9.93 -0.91
C ASP A 195 2.33 9.87 -2.31
N PHE A 196 3.16 10.08 -3.35
CA PHE A 196 2.79 9.85 -4.74
C PHE A 196 3.45 8.57 -5.28
N LEU A 197 2.89 8.00 -6.36
CA LEU A 197 3.46 6.86 -7.09
C LEU A 197 3.99 5.75 -6.17
N TRP A 198 3.13 5.25 -5.29
CA TRP A 198 3.47 4.23 -4.30
C TRP A 198 4.14 2.98 -4.91
N ASP A 199 3.78 2.65 -6.16
CA ASP A 199 4.38 1.54 -6.92
C ASP A 199 5.86 1.78 -7.31
N PHE A 200 6.33 3.03 -7.38
CA PHE A 200 7.70 3.34 -7.82
C PHE A 200 8.56 4.03 -6.76
N LEU A 201 7.94 4.82 -5.87
CA LEU A 201 8.65 5.70 -4.95
C LEU A 201 8.88 5.02 -3.59
N ASN A 202 7.85 4.89 -2.74
CA ASN A 202 8.07 4.75 -1.29
C ASN A 202 7.24 3.65 -0.56
N HIS A 203 6.37 2.87 -1.22
CA HIS A 203 5.52 1.94 -0.46
C HIS A 203 6.33 0.81 0.19
N GLN A 204 6.17 0.58 1.51
CA GLN A 204 6.90 -0.46 2.25
C GLN A 204 6.72 -1.87 1.68
N GLU A 205 5.51 -2.20 1.22
CA GLU A 205 5.18 -3.45 0.54
C GLU A 205 5.39 -3.40 -0.99
N GLY A 206 5.95 -2.30 -1.52
CA GLY A 206 6.26 -2.12 -2.94
C GLY A 206 7.76 -2.27 -3.23
N PRO A 207 8.21 -2.08 -4.48
CA PRO A 207 9.59 -2.29 -4.88
C PRO A 207 10.56 -1.23 -4.34
N ARG A 208 10.05 -0.14 -3.73
CA ARG A 208 10.83 0.93 -3.07
C ARG A 208 12.08 1.38 -3.83
N ILE A 209 11.96 1.50 -5.14
CA ILE A 209 13.11 1.67 -6.03
C ILE A 209 13.86 2.96 -5.66
N ARG A 210 13.12 4.05 -5.40
CA ARG A 210 13.72 5.32 -4.97
C ARG A 210 14.46 5.20 -3.64
N ASP A 211 13.85 4.56 -2.64
CA ASP A 211 14.46 4.41 -1.31
C ASP A 211 15.74 3.59 -1.39
N HIS A 212 15.67 2.40 -2.01
CA HIS A 212 16.83 1.52 -2.17
C HIS A 212 17.98 2.19 -2.95
N LEU A 213 17.67 2.96 -4.00
CA LEU A 213 18.67 3.79 -4.70
C LEU A 213 19.26 4.87 -3.79
N SER A 214 18.43 5.54 -2.99
CA SER A 214 18.84 6.63 -2.09
C SER A 214 19.69 6.18 -0.90
N HIS A 215 19.52 4.93 -0.47
CA HIS A 215 20.31 4.30 0.59
C HIS A 215 21.55 3.55 0.06
N GLY A 216 21.76 3.55 -1.27
CA GLY A 216 22.91 2.88 -1.89
C GLY A 216 22.85 1.36 -1.78
N GLU A 217 21.65 0.78 -1.74
CA GLU A 217 21.42 -0.65 -1.54
C GLU A 217 21.37 -1.45 -2.85
N ILE A 218 21.32 -0.78 -4.00
CA ILE A 218 21.25 -1.41 -5.32
C ILE A 218 22.58 -1.30 -6.06
N ASN A 219 22.95 -2.37 -6.76
CA ASN A 219 24.07 -2.37 -7.69
C ASN A 219 23.76 -1.49 -8.92
N LEU A 220 24.40 -0.33 -9.04
CA LEU A 220 24.11 0.64 -10.11
C LEU A 220 24.49 0.12 -11.52
N PRO A 221 25.68 -0.50 -11.74
CA PRO A 221 26.01 -1.15 -13.01
C PRO A 221 25.01 -2.22 -13.48
N GLU A 222 24.44 -3.00 -12.56
CA GLU A 222 23.51 -4.10 -12.85
C GLU A 222 22.04 -3.67 -12.74
N PHE A 223 21.77 -2.36 -12.74
CA PHE A 223 20.41 -1.87 -12.59
C PHE A 223 19.53 -2.28 -13.79
N PRO A 224 18.36 -2.90 -13.56
CA PRO A 224 17.52 -3.43 -14.63
C PRO A 224 17.07 -2.36 -15.61
N LYS A 225 17.26 -2.63 -16.91
CA LYS A 225 16.81 -1.75 -18.01
C LYS A 225 15.29 -1.59 -18.00
N GLU A 226 14.59 -2.66 -17.66
CA GLU A 226 13.13 -2.80 -17.66
C GLU A 226 12.51 -1.76 -16.73
N VAL A 227 13.10 -1.54 -15.55
CA VAL A 227 12.65 -0.52 -14.59
C VAL A 227 12.77 0.88 -15.18
N THR A 228 13.88 1.19 -15.85
CA THR A 228 14.05 2.49 -16.50
C THR A 228 13.09 2.67 -17.67
N ASN A 229 12.80 1.61 -18.43
CA ASN A 229 11.76 1.62 -19.47
C ASN A 229 10.36 1.91 -18.89
N GLN A 230 10.01 1.32 -17.74
CA GLN A 230 8.76 1.64 -17.05
C GLN A 230 8.66 3.13 -16.73
N LEU A 231 9.72 3.71 -16.16
CA LEU A 231 9.75 5.12 -15.79
C LEU A 231 9.64 6.04 -17.00
N LEU A 232 10.28 5.69 -18.11
CA LEU A 232 10.21 6.45 -19.37
C LEU A 232 8.82 6.34 -20.01
N GLY A 233 8.26 5.13 -20.12
CA GLY A 233 6.91 4.92 -20.65
C GLY A 233 5.86 5.67 -19.83
N PHE A 234 5.94 5.57 -18.50
CA PHE A 234 5.11 6.34 -17.58
C PHE A 234 5.29 7.85 -17.76
N SER A 235 6.53 8.32 -17.88
CA SER A 235 6.82 9.75 -18.10
C SER A 235 6.18 10.27 -19.37
N VAL A 236 6.23 9.52 -20.47
CA VAL A 236 5.60 9.92 -21.74
C VAL A 236 4.10 10.08 -21.58
N VAL A 237 3.42 9.06 -21.04
CA VAL A 237 1.96 9.11 -20.84
C VAL A 237 1.58 10.26 -19.92
N LEU A 238 2.33 10.46 -18.84
CA LEU A 238 2.07 11.53 -17.87
C LEU A 238 2.25 12.91 -18.52
N LEU A 239 3.40 13.15 -19.17
CA LEU A 239 3.71 14.45 -19.76
C LEU A 239 2.71 14.85 -20.85
N LEU A 240 2.23 13.89 -21.65
CA LEU A 240 1.20 14.10 -22.67
C LEU A 240 -0.12 14.63 -22.09
N ARG A 241 -0.45 14.30 -20.83
CA ARG A 241 -1.65 14.84 -20.14
C ARG A 241 -1.53 16.33 -19.80
N PHE A 242 -0.33 16.89 -19.88
CA PHE A 242 -0.02 18.26 -19.48
C PHE A 242 0.55 19.10 -20.63
N VAL A 243 0.42 18.62 -21.88
CA VAL A 243 0.69 19.37 -23.11
C VAL A 243 -0.64 19.91 -23.65
N ASP A 244 -0.57 20.95 -24.48
CA ASP A 244 -1.71 21.46 -25.26
C ASP A 244 -2.46 20.34 -26.00
N GLU A 245 -3.79 20.45 -26.07
CA GLU A 245 -4.66 19.38 -26.60
C GLU A 245 -4.40 19.10 -28.09
N GLU A 246 -4.16 20.14 -28.90
CA GLU A 246 -3.90 19.98 -30.34
C GLU A 246 -2.58 19.24 -30.55
N LEU A 247 -1.54 19.63 -29.82
CA LEU A 247 -0.25 18.94 -29.84
C LEU A 247 -0.35 17.52 -29.30
N SER A 248 -1.12 17.30 -28.23
CA SER A 248 -1.34 15.96 -27.68
C SER A 248 -2.03 15.05 -28.69
N ALA A 249 -2.99 15.55 -29.48
CA ALA A 249 -3.69 14.78 -30.50
C ALA A 249 -2.73 14.26 -31.57
N VAL A 250 -1.82 15.12 -32.06
CA VAL A 250 -0.81 14.75 -33.06
C VAL A 250 0.09 13.61 -32.56
N TYR A 251 0.56 13.66 -31.31
CA TYR A 251 1.40 12.58 -30.78
C TYR A 251 0.63 11.29 -30.51
N LYS A 252 -0.66 11.37 -30.20
CA LYS A 252 -1.54 10.21 -29.95
C LYS A 252 -1.83 9.38 -31.20
N GLU A 253 -1.64 9.95 -32.40
CA GLU A 253 -1.78 9.20 -33.67
C GLU A 253 -0.64 8.19 -33.89
N LYS A 254 0.52 8.41 -33.26
CA LYS A 254 1.66 7.49 -33.39
C LYS A 254 1.34 6.16 -32.71
N ALA A 255 1.53 5.05 -33.43
CA ALA A 255 1.17 3.70 -32.96
C ALA A 255 1.85 3.32 -31.63
N SER A 256 3.14 3.66 -31.48
CA SER A 256 3.92 3.42 -30.26
C SER A 256 3.36 4.18 -29.05
N ILE A 257 2.96 5.44 -29.23
CA ILE A 257 2.35 6.26 -28.17
C ILE A 257 0.93 5.78 -27.83
N LYS A 258 0.13 5.44 -28.84
CA LYS A 258 -1.21 4.89 -28.65
C LYS A 258 -1.19 3.61 -27.83
N SER A 259 -0.21 2.73 -28.08
CA SER A 259 0.01 1.52 -27.29
C SER A 259 0.33 1.83 -25.83
N LEU A 260 1.23 2.78 -25.55
CA LEU A 260 1.56 3.20 -24.18
C LEU A 260 0.34 3.77 -23.44
N ILE A 261 -0.48 4.58 -24.11
CA ILE A 261 -1.69 5.16 -23.52
C ILE A 261 -2.70 4.06 -23.18
N SER A 262 -2.94 3.11 -24.10
CA SER A 262 -3.84 1.98 -23.86
C SER A 262 -3.40 1.13 -22.66
N LEU A 263 -2.08 0.88 -22.51
CA LEU A 263 -1.52 0.18 -21.36
C LEU A 263 -1.74 0.95 -20.05
N ALA A 264 -1.54 2.27 -20.08
CA ALA A 264 -1.75 3.12 -18.91
C ALA A 264 -3.23 3.26 -18.52
N GLU A 265 -4.15 3.17 -19.46
CA GLU A 265 -5.60 3.17 -19.19
C GLU A 265 -6.09 1.88 -18.53
N GLY A 266 -5.42 0.76 -18.82
CA GLY A 266 -5.65 -0.54 -18.17
C GLY A 266 -4.91 -0.71 -16.83
N TYR A 267 -3.95 0.15 -16.54
CA TYR A 267 -3.13 0.04 -15.34
C TYR A 267 -3.91 0.36 -14.06
N SER A 268 -3.74 -0.50 -13.07
CA SER A 268 -4.15 -0.24 -11.69
C SER A 268 -2.91 -0.36 -10.80
N SER A 269 -2.77 0.55 -9.83
CA SER A 269 -1.65 0.48 -8.89
C SER A 269 -1.69 -0.84 -8.14
N HIS A 270 -0.54 -1.48 -7.96
CA HIS A 270 -0.40 -2.76 -7.27
C HIS A 270 -0.15 -2.57 -5.77
N CYS A 271 0.60 -1.53 -5.42
CA CYS A 271 1.07 -1.27 -4.07
C CYS A 271 0.24 -0.20 -3.35
N HIS A 272 -0.62 0.55 -4.03
CA HIS A 272 -1.47 1.54 -3.36
C HIS A 272 -2.38 0.85 -2.32
N PRO A 273 -2.56 1.41 -1.11
CA PRO A 273 -3.33 0.77 -0.05
C PRO A 273 -4.77 0.39 -0.44
N ILE A 274 -5.42 1.20 -1.28
CA ILE A 274 -6.74 0.88 -1.87
C ILE A 274 -6.69 -0.40 -2.71
N SER A 275 -5.71 -0.53 -3.60
CA SER A 275 -5.57 -1.70 -4.46
C SER A 275 -5.23 -2.96 -3.67
N GLN A 276 -4.38 -2.82 -2.64
CA GLN A 276 -4.05 -3.92 -1.75
C GLN A 276 -5.28 -4.37 -0.94
N LEU A 277 -6.10 -3.45 -0.44
CA LEU A 277 -7.35 -3.78 0.23
C LEU A 277 -8.33 -4.52 -0.71
N LYS A 278 -8.46 -4.09 -1.97
CA LYS A 278 -9.26 -4.81 -2.97
C LYS A 278 -8.79 -6.25 -3.16
N LYS A 279 -7.48 -6.47 -3.30
CA LYS A 279 -6.89 -7.82 -3.38
C LYS A 279 -7.16 -8.63 -2.11
N GLN A 280 -7.05 -8.03 -0.92
CA GLN A 280 -7.34 -8.69 0.36
C GLN A 280 -8.80 -9.11 0.47
N VAL A 281 -9.73 -8.24 0.07
CA VAL A 281 -11.18 -8.54 0.06
C VAL A 281 -11.48 -9.74 -0.84
N LEU A 282 -10.98 -9.73 -2.08
CA LEU A 282 -11.20 -10.83 -3.03
C LEU A 282 -10.55 -12.14 -2.57
N SER A 283 -9.35 -12.09 -2.00
CA SER A 283 -8.70 -13.29 -1.44
C SER A 283 -9.43 -13.83 -0.20
N CYS A 284 -10.00 -12.95 0.63
CA CYS A 284 -10.81 -13.36 1.77
C CYS A 284 -12.11 -14.02 1.32
N GLU A 285 -12.77 -13.43 0.32
CA GLU A 285 -13.98 -13.95 -0.32
C GLU A 285 -13.78 -15.37 -0.81
N GLU A 286 -12.70 -15.63 -1.55
CA GLU A 286 -12.37 -16.95 -2.08
C GLU A 286 -12.27 -18.02 -0.98
N LYS A 287 -11.69 -17.68 0.17
CA LYS A 287 -11.59 -18.60 1.33
C LYS A 287 -12.93 -18.82 2.02
N ILE A 288 -13.80 -17.82 2.08
CA ILE A 288 -15.13 -17.98 2.70
C ILE A 288 -16.06 -18.78 1.77
N ARG A 289 -15.90 -18.63 0.46
CA ARG A 289 -16.70 -19.31 -0.56
C ARG A 289 -16.70 -20.83 -0.45
N ILE A 290 -15.61 -21.42 0.06
CA ILE A 290 -15.49 -22.87 0.26
C ILE A 290 -16.16 -23.37 1.55
N TRP A 291 -16.61 -22.48 2.44
CA TRP A 291 -17.21 -22.88 3.72
C TRP A 291 -18.42 -23.79 3.60
N PRO A 292 -19.36 -23.59 2.65
CA PRO A 292 -20.48 -24.52 2.45
C PRO A 292 -20.04 -25.94 2.05
N LEU A 293 -18.82 -26.09 1.52
CA LEU A 293 -18.24 -27.37 1.11
C LEU A 293 -17.39 -28.01 2.22
N LEU A 294 -17.26 -27.36 3.38
CA LEU A 294 -16.49 -27.92 4.49
C LEU A 294 -17.14 -29.21 5.00
N PRO A 295 -16.32 -30.20 5.40
CA PRO A 295 -16.82 -31.45 5.93
C PRO A 295 -17.36 -31.21 7.34
N LEU A 296 -18.67 -30.99 7.44
CA LEU A 296 -19.41 -30.76 8.68
C LEU A 296 -20.22 -32.01 9.04
N PRO A 297 -20.49 -32.27 10.33
CA PRO A 297 -21.29 -33.42 10.73
C PRO A 297 -22.73 -33.26 10.23
N GLU A 298 -23.31 -34.30 9.64
CA GLU A 298 -24.72 -34.32 9.22
C GLU A 298 -25.63 -34.11 10.45
N GLU A 299 -26.58 -33.17 10.33
CA GLU A 299 -27.51 -32.76 11.41
C GLU A 299 -28.40 -33.90 11.93
N ASN A 300 -28.46 -35.02 11.23
CA ASN A 300 -29.45 -36.07 11.45
C ASN A 300 -29.11 -37.07 12.58
N THR A 301 -28.12 -36.82 13.43
CA THR A 301 -27.72 -37.85 14.43
C THR A 301 -27.81 -37.53 15.90
N TRP A 302 -28.03 -36.30 16.38
CA TRP A 302 -28.24 -36.08 17.81
C TRP A 302 -29.26 -34.97 18.09
N GLU A 303 -30.32 -35.37 18.79
CA GLU A 303 -31.44 -34.60 19.30
C GLU A 303 -31.18 -33.11 19.48
N ALA A 304 -32.09 -32.33 18.88
CA ALA A 304 -32.37 -30.92 19.11
C ALA A 304 -32.56 -30.62 20.61
N GLY A 305 -31.44 -30.51 21.31
CA GLY A 305 -31.36 -30.32 22.75
C GLY A 305 -30.96 -28.89 23.11
N ARG A 306 -31.81 -27.92 22.75
CA ARG A 306 -32.28 -26.75 23.53
C ARG A 306 -32.38 -25.47 22.72
N LEU A 307 -33.62 -25.00 22.67
CA LEU A 307 -34.25 -23.82 22.04
C LEU A 307 -33.61 -22.43 22.33
N GLU A 308 -32.46 -22.34 23.00
CA GLU A 308 -31.83 -21.05 23.31
C GLU A 308 -30.88 -20.55 22.22
N GLY A 309 -30.27 -21.44 21.43
CA GLY A 309 -29.34 -21.06 20.35
C GLY A 309 -30.03 -20.60 19.06
N ASP A 310 -31.27 -21.05 18.82
CA ASP A 310 -32.02 -20.73 17.59
C ASP A 310 -32.59 -19.31 17.61
N ALA A 311 -32.98 -18.78 18.77
CA ALA A 311 -33.55 -17.45 18.88
C ALA A 311 -32.51 -16.35 18.58
N GLU A 312 -31.31 -16.45 19.17
CA GLU A 312 -30.22 -15.48 18.94
C GLU A 312 -29.66 -15.60 17.52
N ALA A 313 -29.47 -16.83 17.01
CA ALA A 313 -29.06 -17.04 15.62
C ALA A 313 -30.12 -16.55 14.61
N SER A 314 -31.41 -16.74 14.89
CA SER A 314 -32.50 -16.18 14.09
C SER A 314 -32.51 -14.65 14.12
N ALA A 315 -32.31 -14.04 15.30
CA ALA A 315 -32.20 -12.59 15.42
C ALA A 315 -31.01 -12.04 14.61
N CYS A 316 -29.86 -12.72 14.65
CA CYS A 316 -28.74 -12.39 13.79
C CYS A 316 -29.10 -12.51 12.30
N ASN A 317 -29.77 -13.58 11.87
CA ASN A 317 -30.18 -13.74 10.47
C ASN A 317 -31.11 -12.62 10.02
N SER A 318 -32.07 -12.20 10.85
CA SER A 318 -32.93 -11.05 10.56
C SER A 318 -32.13 -9.74 10.42
N LEU A 319 -31.20 -9.47 11.33
CA LEU A 319 -30.32 -8.29 11.25
C LEU A 319 -29.42 -8.33 10.01
N ILE A 320 -28.87 -9.50 9.66
CA ILE A 320 -28.08 -9.68 8.44
C ILE A 320 -28.91 -9.30 7.22
N THR A 321 -30.14 -9.81 7.09
CA THR A 321 -31.02 -9.46 5.96
C THR A 321 -31.30 -7.96 5.91
N GLN A 322 -31.64 -7.33 7.03
CA GLN A 322 -31.93 -5.88 7.08
C GLN A 322 -30.72 -5.03 6.68
N ILE A 323 -29.55 -5.33 7.24
CA ILE A 323 -28.31 -4.61 6.90
C ILE A 323 -27.99 -4.82 5.42
N LEU A 324 -28.10 -6.05 4.91
CA LEU A 324 -27.83 -6.33 3.50
C LEU A 324 -28.77 -5.55 2.58
N GLU A 325 -30.07 -5.52 2.86
CA GLU A 325 -31.03 -4.72 2.09
C GLU A 325 -30.71 -3.22 2.09
N GLU A 326 -30.19 -2.68 3.20
CA GLU A 326 -29.66 -1.31 3.22
C GLU A 326 -28.42 -1.17 2.34
N LEU A 327 -27.41 -2.03 2.51
CA LEU A 327 -26.17 -1.97 1.74
C LEU A 327 -26.41 -2.13 0.23
N TYR A 328 -27.34 -3.00 -0.17
CA TYR A 328 -27.71 -3.22 -1.57
C TYR A 328 -28.31 -1.99 -2.24
N ARG A 329 -29.00 -1.11 -1.49
CA ARG A 329 -29.54 0.14 -2.03
C ARG A 329 -28.44 1.11 -2.48
N HIS A 330 -27.22 0.94 -1.98
CA HIS A 330 -26.05 1.75 -2.34
C HIS A 330 -25.09 1.01 -3.28
N ALA A 331 -25.43 -0.21 -3.71
CA ALA A 331 -24.69 -0.92 -4.73
C ALA A 331 -25.04 -0.36 -6.13
N PRO A 332 -24.10 -0.38 -7.09
CA PRO A 332 -24.38 0.08 -8.46
C PRO A 332 -25.57 -0.67 -9.09
N GLU A 333 -26.41 0.03 -9.86
CA GLU A 333 -27.66 -0.52 -10.43
C GLU A 333 -27.43 -1.77 -11.31
N HIS A 334 -26.27 -1.87 -11.97
CA HIS A 334 -25.89 -3.04 -12.79
C HIS A 334 -25.54 -4.29 -11.96
N CYS A 335 -25.32 -4.14 -10.64
CA CYS A 335 -25.03 -5.24 -9.72
C CYS A 335 -26.31 -5.89 -9.16
N VAL A 336 -27.48 -5.26 -9.32
CA VAL A 336 -28.75 -5.69 -8.70
C VAL A 336 -29.45 -6.72 -9.61
N CYS A 337 -29.13 -8.01 -9.43
CA CYS A 337 -29.90 -9.10 -10.01
C CYS A 337 -31.20 -9.33 -9.23
N GLY A 338 -32.31 -9.54 -9.96
CA GLY A 338 -33.69 -9.51 -9.47
C GLY A 338 -34.05 -10.37 -8.24
N ASN A 339 -35.16 -9.95 -7.64
CA ASN A 339 -35.81 -10.43 -6.42
C ASN A 339 -35.82 -11.97 -6.29
N SER A 340 -34.92 -12.50 -5.47
CA SER A 340 -35.08 -13.80 -4.84
C SER A 340 -34.35 -13.75 -3.50
N GLN A 341 -35.16 -13.79 -2.44
CA GLN A 341 -34.76 -14.01 -1.06
C GLN A 341 -33.95 -15.31 -0.99
N TYR A 342 -32.88 -15.31 -0.19
CA TYR A 342 -31.78 -16.28 -0.10
C TYR A 342 -30.64 -16.08 -1.13
N SER A 343 -29.52 -15.56 -0.63
CA SER A 343 -28.34 -15.14 -1.37
C SER A 343 -27.39 -16.31 -1.63
N ALA A 344 -27.41 -16.84 -2.85
CA ALA A 344 -26.39 -17.80 -3.28
C ALA A 344 -24.97 -17.18 -3.15
N PRO A 345 -23.95 -17.96 -2.74
CA PRO A 345 -22.53 -17.54 -2.73
C PRO A 345 -22.07 -16.84 -4.02
N GLU A 346 -22.66 -17.21 -5.16
CA GLU A 346 -22.40 -16.63 -6.49
C GLU A 346 -22.84 -15.17 -6.64
N LYS A 347 -23.86 -14.72 -5.90
CA LYS A 347 -24.28 -13.31 -5.90
C LYS A 347 -23.26 -12.43 -5.17
N TRP A 348 -22.70 -12.92 -4.06
CA TRP A 348 -21.69 -12.21 -3.28
C TRP A 348 -20.37 -12.05 -4.04
N HIS A 349 -19.92 -13.12 -4.69
CA HIS A 349 -18.70 -13.10 -5.49
C HIS A 349 -18.78 -12.05 -6.62
N ARG A 350 -19.89 -12.02 -7.37
CA ARG A 350 -20.09 -11.05 -8.45
C ARG A 350 -20.08 -9.61 -7.94
N LEU A 351 -20.87 -9.32 -6.90
CA LEU A 351 -20.96 -7.99 -6.32
C LEU A 351 -19.61 -7.48 -5.78
N LEU A 352 -18.92 -8.30 -4.98
CA LEU A 352 -17.59 -7.93 -4.46
C LEU A 352 -16.57 -7.73 -5.59
N GLY A 353 -16.64 -8.56 -6.63
CA GLY A 353 -15.83 -8.42 -7.83
C GLY A 353 -16.07 -7.10 -8.56
N GLU A 354 -17.33 -6.70 -8.74
CA GLU A 354 -17.71 -5.44 -9.40
C GLU A 354 -17.31 -4.22 -8.57
N LEU A 355 -17.60 -4.21 -7.26
CA LEU A 355 -17.18 -3.14 -6.36
C LEU A 355 -15.66 -2.98 -6.32
N CYS A 356 -14.90 -4.09 -6.27
CA CYS A 356 -13.44 -4.03 -6.30
C CYS A 356 -12.89 -3.56 -7.66
N ARG A 357 -13.64 -3.71 -8.76
CA ARG A 357 -13.26 -3.18 -10.09
C ARG A 357 -13.56 -1.69 -10.27
N MET A 358 -14.43 -1.10 -9.44
CA MET A 358 -14.73 0.34 -9.53
C MET A 358 -13.46 1.17 -9.41
N ARG A 359 -13.28 2.15 -10.31
CA ARG A 359 -12.12 3.04 -10.27
C ARG A 359 -12.25 3.99 -9.08
N VAL A 360 -11.26 3.94 -8.19
CA VAL A 360 -11.11 4.90 -7.09
C VAL A 360 -9.84 5.70 -7.37
N PRO A 361 -9.85 7.04 -7.31
CA PRO A 361 -8.65 7.84 -7.52
C PRO A 361 -7.53 7.46 -6.55
N THR A 362 -6.31 7.25 -7.06
CA THR A 362 -5.13 6.77 -6.30
C THR A 362 -3.90 7.68 -6.43
N LEU A 363 -4.02 8.81 -7.13
CA LEU A 363 -2.87 9.69 -7.40
C LEU A 363 -2.30 10.30 -6.10
N PHE A 364 -3.19 10.72 -5.20
CA PHE A 364 -2.85 11.26 -3.88
C PHE A 364 -3.72 10.59 -2.83
N CYS A 365 -3.12 10.23 -1.70
CA CYS A 365 -3.81 9.58 -0.59
C CYS A 365 -3.67 10.46 0.68
N PRO A 366 -4.69 11.25 1.03
CA PRO A 366 -4.67 12.07 2.25
C PRO A 366 -4.51 11.23 3.51
N ARG A 367 -3.89 11.80 4.57
CA ARG A 367 -3.65 11.09 5.84
C ARG A 367 -4.93 10.50 6.45
N ASN A 368 -6.05 11.23 6.39
CA ASN A 368 -7.33 10.75 6.91
C ASN A 368 -7.82 9.50 6.16
N VAL A 369 -7.60 9.45 4.84
CA VAL A 369 -7.90 8.28 3.99
C VAL A 369 -6.98 7.13 4.35
N VAL A 370 -5.68 7.38 4.52
CA VAL A 370 -4.70 6.35 4.95
C VAL A 370 -5.10 5.74 6.30
N GLU A 371 -5.47 6.56 7.29
CA GLU A 371 -5.89 6.08 8.61
C GLU A 371 -7.11 5.15 8.52
N VAL A 372 -8.13 5.53 7.72
CA VAL A 372 -9.30 4.67 7.49
C VAL A 372 -8.90 3.38 6.78
N LEU A 373 -8.06 3.45 5.75
CA LEU A 373 -7.59 2.28 5.01
C LEU A 373 -6.82 1.30 5.91
N VAL A 374 -6.03 1.79 6.86
CA VAL A 374 -5.32 0.95 7.84
C VAL A 374 -6.32 0.15 8.69
N VAL A 375 -7.40 0.80 9.16
CA VAL A 375 -8.43 0.11 9.95
C VAL A 375 -9.18 -0.91 9.09
N LEU A 376 -9.61 -0.55 7.87
CA LEU A 376 -10.32 -1.47 6.96
C LEU A 376 -9.47 -2.69 6.57
N ARG A 377 -8.18 -2.49 6.28
CA ARG A 377 -7.23 -3.60 6.04
C ARG A 377 -7.07 -4.49 7.25
N SER A 378 -7.01 -3.90 8.44
CA SER A 378 -6.91 -4.67 9.69
C SER A 378 -8.16 -5.54 9.90
N ILE A 379 -9.36 -4.99 9.67
CA ILE A 379 -10.62 -5.75 9.71
C ILE A 379 -10.58 -6.91 8.72
N CYS A 380 -10.21 -6.65 7.46
CA CYS A 380 -10.13 -7.68 6.43
C CYS A 380 -9.11 -8.78 6.78
N SER A 381 -7.95 -8.41 7.33
CA SER A 381 -6.94 -9.35 7.80
C SER A 381 -7.47 -10.25 8.93
N GLN A 382 -8.22 -9.70 9.89
CA GLN A 382 -8.86 -10.53 10.92
C GLN A 382 -9.91 -11.47 10.30
N CYS A 383 -10.73 -11.02 9.35
CA CYS A 383 -11.66 -11.91 8.63
C CYS A 383 -10.94 -13.07 7.93
N GLN A 384 -9.81 -12.80 7.28
CA GLN A 384 -8.98 -13.84 6.66
C GLN A 384 -8.43 -14.84 7.68
N ARG A 385 -8.03 -14.36 8.87
CA ARG A 385 -7.56 -15.23 9.98
C ARG A 385 -8.69 -16.11 10.51
N VAL A 386 -9.89 -15.56 10.73
CA VAL A 386 -11.07 -16.35 11.11
C VAL A 386 -11.34 -17.43 10.06
N SER A 387 -11.30 -17.09 8.77
CA SER A 387 -11.50 -18.06 7.70
C SER A 387 -10.46 -19.17 7.70
N GLY A 388 -9.17 -18.85 7.84
CA GLY A 388 -8.12 -19.86 7.99
C GLY A 388 -8.33 -20.76 9.22
N GLN A 389 -8.72 -20.20 10.35
CA GLN A 389 -9.00 -20.96 11.57
C GLN A 389 -10.20 -21.89 11.43
N VAL A 390 -11.28 -21.43 10.80
CA VAL A 390 -12.51 -22.21 10.56
C VAL A 390 -12.20 -23.39 9.64
N ILE A 391 -11.52 -23.16 8.52
CA ILE A 391 -11.14 -24.22 7.57
C ILE A 391 -10.28 -25.27 8.27
N ALA A 392 -9.18 -24.85 8.90
CA ALA A 392 -8.26 -25.76 9.59
C ALA A 392 -8.95 -26.53 10.73
N SER A 393 -9.83 -25.87 11.48
CA SER A 393 -10.58 -26.51 12.57
C SER A 393 -11.59 -27.52 12.01
N ALA A 394 -12.26 -27.21 10.90
CA ALA A 394 -13.28 -28.09 10.30
C ALA A 394 -12.63 -29.39 9.80
N GLU A 395 -11.52 -29.26 9.05
CA GLU A 395 -10.76 -30.40 8.56
C GLU A 395 -10.19 -31.27 9.69
N LEU A 396 -9.61 -30.64 10.72
CA LEU A 396 -9.05 -31.36 11.87
C LEU A 396 -10.14 -32.11 12.65
N ARG A 397 -11.25 -31.44 12.96
CA ARG A 397 -12.36 -32.05 13.71
C ARG A 397 -13.02 -33.17 12.91
N HIS A 398 -13.17 -32.99 11.60
CA HIS A 398 -13.69 -34.03 10.72
C HIS A 398 -12.80 -35.28 10.72
N ARG A 399 -11.48 -35.11 10.60
CA ARG A 399 -10.53 -36.22 10.70
C ARG A 399 -10.63 -36.95 12.04
N GLN A 400 -10.65 -36.21 13.15
CA GLN A 400 -10.79 -36.78 14.50
C GLN A 400 -12.15 -37.48 14.69
N TRP A 401 -13.19 -37.02 14.01
CA TRP A 401 -14.52 -37.64 14.01
C TRP A 401 -14.48 -39.00 13.30
N LEU A 402 -13.93 -39.05 12.07
CA LEU A 402 -13.77 -40.29 11.30
C LEU A 402 -12.92 -41.33 12.05
N GLU A 403 -11.84 -40.89 12.67
CA GLU A 403 -10.95 -41.73 13.48
C GLU A 403 -11.54 -42.12 14.85
N ARG A 404 -12.77 -41.67 15.17
CA ARG A 404 -13.46 -41.88 16.45
C ARG A 404 -12.68 -41.42 17.68
N ARG A 405 -11.76 -40.46 17.50
CA ARG A 405 -10.89 -39.90 18.57
C ARG A 405 -11.54 -38.79 19.39
N LEU A 406 -12.69 -38.26 18.95
CA LEU A 406 -13.40 -37.20 19.67
C LEU A 406 -14.17 -37.74 20.89
N ARG A 407 -13.88 -37.17 22.07
CA ARG A 407 -14.66 -37.37 23.30
C ARG A 407 -16.04 -36.72 23.17
N SER A 408 -17.03 -37.18 23.96
CA SER A 408 -18.42 -36.69 23.91
C SER A 408 -18.53 -35.14 23.94
N ARG A 409 -17.84 -34.46 24.86
CA ARG A 409 -17.81 -32.99 24.93
C ARG A 409 -17.24 -32.34 23.65
N GLN A 410 -16.24 -32.96 23.03
CA GLN A 410 -15.63 -32.44 21.79
C GLN A 410 -16.54 -32.66 20.58
N ARG A 411 -17.33 -33.74 20.57
CA ARG A 411 -18.37 -33.98 19.56
C ARG A 411 -19.47 -32.92 19.63
N GLN A 412 -19.96 -32.62 20.83
CA GLN A 412 -20.94 -31.54 21.04
C GLN A 412 -20.39 -30.18 20.61
N ASN A 413 -19.11 -29.88 20.89
CA ASN A 413 -18.48 -28.64 20.44
C ASN A 413 -18.35 -28.58 18.90
N TYR A 414 -18.09 -29.71 18.23
CA TYR A 414 -18.03 -29.77 16.78
C TYR A 414 -19.40 -29.52 16.11
N VAL A 415 -20.49 -30.00 16.71
CA VAL A 415 -21.86 -29.66 16.26
C VAL A 415 -22.15 -28.16 16.43
N ARG A 416 -21.79 -27.57 17.58
CA ARG A 416 -21.93 -26.11 17.81
C ARG A 416 -21.10 -25.29 16.84
N MET A 417 -19.89 -25.76 16.53
CA MET A 417 -19.05 -25.13 15.52
C MET A 417 -19.74 -25.15 14.14
N ALA A 418 -20.34 -26.28 13.74
CA ALA A 418 -21.05 -26.39 12.47
C ALA A 418 -22.22 -25.41 12.37
N SER A 419 -23.01 -25.24 13.44
CA SER A 419 -24.10 -24.26 13.45
C SER A 419 -23.58 -22.81 13.44
N SER A 420 -22.54 -22.50 14.21
CA SER A 420 -21.91 -21.17 14.19
C SER A 420 -21.28 -20.83 12.84
N ILE A 421 -20.69 -21.79 12.12
CA ILE A 421 -20.13 -21.59 10.77
C ILE A 421 -21.21 -21.12 9.78
N ARG A 422 -22.42 -21.70 9.85
CA ARG A 422 -23.54 -21.31 8.99
C ARG A 422 -23.96 -19.86 9.22
N LEU A 423 -23.89 -19.38 10.46
CA LEU A 423 -24.17 -17.97 10.78
C LEU A 423 -23.00 -17.05 10.45
N LEU A 424 -21.77 -17.46 10.76
CA LEU A 424 -20.58 -16.61 10.58
C LEU A 424 -20.24 -16.39 9.10
N SER A 425 -20.55 -17.34 8.21
CA SER A 425 -20.32 -17.20 6.77
C SER A 425 -20.97 -15.93 6.18
N PRO A 426 -22.31 -15.74 6.25
CA PRO A 426 -22.95 -14.53 5.74
C PRO A 426 -22.52 -13.26 6.49
N VAL A 427 -22.15 -13.36 7.76
CA VAL A 427 -21.62 -12.22 8.53
C VAL A 427 -20.27 -11.78 7.98
N LEU A 428 -19.34 -12.69 7.69
CA LEU A 428 -18.06 -12.32 7.09
C LEU A 428 -18.24 -11.75 5.68
N TYR A 429 -19.19 -12.28 4.88
CA TYR A 429 -19.55 -11.69 3.59
C TYR A 429 -20.10 -10.26 3.75
N LEU A 430 -20.96 -10.01 4.75
CA LEU A 430 -21.45 -8.67 5.08
C LEU A 430 -20.30 -7.72 5.45
N MET A 431 -19.32 -8.18 6.23
CA MET A 431 -18.13 -7.38 6.55
C MET A 431 -17.32 -7.04 5.30
N LEU A 432 -17.11 -8.01 4.40
CA LEU A 432 -16.41 -7.77 3.13
C LEU A 432 -17.17 -6.80 2.23
N LEU A 433 -18.50 -6.90 2.18
CA LEU A 433 -19.33 -5.98 1.42
C LEU A 433 -19.25 -4.56 1.99
N LEU A 434 -19.37 -4.42 3.31
CA LEU A 434 -19.19 -3.14 3.99
C LEU A 434 -17.83 -2.53 3.65
N ILE A 435 -16.75 -3.30 3.75
CA ILE A 435 -15.40 -2.84 3.38
C ILE A 435 -15.37 -2.37 1.91
N ALA A 436 -15.92 -3.15 0.98
CA ALA A 436 -15.88 -2.84 -0.44
C ALA A 436 -16.67 -1.56 -0.80
N LEU A 437 -17.86 -1.38 -0.20
CA LEU A 437 -18.70 -0.21 -0.41
C LEU A 437 -18.08 1.05 0.24
N GLU A 438 -17.55 0.95 1.45
CA GLU A 438 -16.83 2.05 2.11
C GLU A 438 -15.57 2.43 1.33
N LEU A 439 -14.86 1.44 0.77
CA LEU A 439 -13.68 1.67 -0.06
C LEU A 439 -14.01 2.38 -1.38
N ALA A 440 -15.13 2.03 -2.02
CA ALA A 440 -15.59 2.69 -3.24
C ALA A 440 -15.85 4.20 -3.00
N ASN A 441 -16.26 4.56 -1.78
CA ASN A 441 -16.60 5.91 -1.38
C ASN A 441 -15.56 6.55 -0.43
N ILE A 442 -14.34 6.01 -0.38
CA ILE A 442 -13.34 6.35 0.65
C ILE A 442 -13.03 7.85 0.73
N HIS A 443 -13.04 8.55 -0.41
CA HIS A 443 -12.70 9.99 -0.48
C HIS A 443 -13.78 10.89 0.10
N VAL A 444 -15.00 10.39 0.32
CA VAL A 444 -16.07 11.12 1.01
C VAL A 444 -15.67 11.47 2.46
N VAL A 445 -14.71 10.74 3.03
CA VAL A 445 -14.16 11.03 4.37
C VAL A 445 -13.57 12.44 4.50
N LEU A 446 -13.13 13.03 3.38
CA LEU A 446 -12.55 14.38 3.36
C LEU A 446 -13.59 15.48 3.59
N GLY A 447 -14.87 15.17 3.38
CA GLY A 447 -15.98 16.09 3.64
C GLY A 447 -16.48 16.07 5.09
N LYS A 448 -16.02 15.13 5.92
CA LYS A 448 -16.43 15.02 7.33
C LYS A 448 -15.75 16.08 8.18
N ASP A 449 -16.49 16.66 9.12
CA ASP A 449 -15.87 17.46 10.17
C ASP A 449 -15.06 16.60 11.15
N THR A 450 -14.34 17.24 12.09
CA THR A 450 -13.49 16.52 13.04
C THR A 450 -14.27 15.58 13.97
N SER A 451 -15.48 15.96 14.39
CA SER A 451 -16.33 15.16 15.27
C SER A 451 -16.92 13.96 14.53
N GLU A 452 -17.47 14.19 13.34
CA GLU A 452 -18.00 13.16 12.44
C GLU A 452 -16.93 12.15 12.04
N TYR A 453 -15.72 12.63 11.73
CA TYR A 453 -14.58 11.80 11.41
C TYR A 453 -14.17 10.90 12.59
N GLN A 454 -14.06 11.46 13.80
CA GLN A 454 -13.74 10.68 15.00
C GLN A 454 -14.85 9.70 15.37
N HIS A 455 -16.11 10.06 15.16
CA HIS A 455 -17.24 9.17 15.39
C HIS A 455 -17.22 7.99 14.41
N TYR A 456 -17.00 8.26 13.11
CA TYR A 456 -16.82 7.23 12.08
C TYR A 456 -15.62 6.30 12.35
N LEU A 457 -14.47 6.84 12.75
CA LEU A 457 -13.31 6.03 13.12
C LEU A 457 -13.58 5.14 14.34
N ARG A 458 -14.29 5.65 15.36
CA ARG A 458 -14.71 4.85 16.52
C ARG A 458 -15.61 3.69 16.12
N PHE A 459 -16.52 3.93 15.17
CA PHE A 459 -17.35 2.87 14.59
C PHE A 459 -16.50 1.80 13.91
N LEU A 460 -15.58 2.16 13.00
CA LEU A 460 -14.70 1.19 12.35
C LEU A 460 -13.82 0.42 13.35
N LYS A 461 -13.27 1.11 14.36
CA LYS A 461 -12.49 0.48 15.44
C LYS A 461 -13.34 -0.49 16.26
N SER A 462 -14.64 -0.26 16.40
CA SER A 462 -15.55 -1.21 17.05
C SER A 462 -15.78 -2.48 16.22
N ILE A 463 -15.81 -2.37 14.88
CA ILE A 463 -15.85 -3.53 13.98
C ILE A 463 -14.51 -4.29 14.03
N LEU A 464 -13.38 -3.58 14.08
CA LEU A 464 -12.07 -4.19 14.25
C LEU A 464 -11.99 -4.97 15.57
N GLN A 465 -12.41 -4.37 16.68
CA GLN A 465 -12.44 -5.04 17.97
C GLN A 465 -13.32 -6.31 17.94
N TYR A 466 -14.45 -6.26 17.23
CA TYR A 466 -15.30 -7.42 17.00
C TYR A 466 -14.56 -8.54 16.26
N THR A 467 -13.90 -8.23 15.14
CA THR A 467 -13.20 -9.26 14.35
C THR A 467 -11.96 -9.81 15.06
N GLU A 468 -11.25 -8.99 15.85
CA GLU A 468 -10.17 -9.46 16.74
C GLU A 468 -10.67 -10.43 17.80
N ASN A 469 -11.80 -10.12 18.45
CA ASN A 469 -12.42 -11.01 19.42
C ASN A 469 -12.91 -12.31 18.77
N LEU A 470 -13.43 -12.22 17.54
CA LEU A 470 -13.85 -13.39 16.78
C LEU A 470 -12.67 -14.33 16.52
N VAL A 471 -11.49 -13.81 16.12
CA VAL A 471 -10.25 -14.60 15.95
C VAL A 471 -9.84 -15.33 17.25
N VAL A 472 -10.03 -14.70 18.41
CA VAL A 472 -9.74 -15.35 19.70
C VAL A 472 -10.73 -16.49 19.93
N TYR A 473 -12.02 -16.29 19.67
CA TYR A 473 -13.07 -17.26 19.96
C TYR A 473 -13.07 -18.46 19.00
N THR A 474 -12.75 -18.24 17.72
CA THR A 474 -12.64 -19.29 16.69
C THR A 474 -11.29 -20.01 16.71
N SER A 475 -10.37 -19.64 17.60
CA SER A 475 -9.10 -20.36 17.76
C SER A 475 -9.31 -21.79 18.28
N GLN A 476 -8.43 -22.70 17.86
CA GLN A 476 -8.44 -24.10 18.27
C GLN A 476 -8.24 -24.30 19.77
N ASP A 477 -7.64 -23.33 20.46
CA ASP A 477 -7.42 -23.38 21.91
C ASP A 477 -8.67 -22.97 22.69
N LYS A 478 -9.38 -21.93 22.23
CA LYS A 478 -10.54 -21.39 22.95
C LYS A 478 -11.85 -22.11 22.60
N ASN A 479 -12.11 -22.39 21.32
CA ASN A 479 -13.33 -23.03 20.81
C ASN A 479 -14.65 -22.47 21.38
N LYS A 480 -14.78 -21.13 21.48
CA LYS A 480 -15.91 -20.43 22.10
C LYS A 480 -16.99 -20.05 21.07
N TRP A 481 -17.61 -21.07 20.48
CA TRP A 481 -18.53 -20.90 19.36
C TRP A 481 -19.87 -20.23 19.73
N ASN A 482 -20.41 -20.51 20.93
CA ASN A 482 -21.64 -19.88 21.39
C ASN A 482 -21.42 -18.39 21.72
N GLU A 483 -20.30 -18.09 22.38
CA GLU A 483 -19.92 -16.72 22.70
C GLU A 483 -19.59 -15.92 21.43
N ALA A 484 -19.13 -16.58 20.36
CA ALA A 484 -18.97 -15.96 19.05
C ALA A 484 -20.31 -15.52 18.45
N VAL A 485 -21.37 -16.33 18.57
CA VAL A 485 -22.73 -15.96 18.11
C VAL A 485 -23.25 -14.73 18.86
N SER A 486 -23.13 -14.70 20.19
CA SER A 486 -23.60 -13.56 20.98
C SER A 486 -22.79 -12.29 20.74
N LEU A 487 -21.47 -12.43 20.56
CA LEU A 487 -20.60 -11.35 20.12
C LEU A 487 -21.02 -10.80 18.75
N THR A 488 -21.38 -11.69 17.81
CA THR A 488 -21.88 -11.33 16.48
C THR A 488 -23.20 -10.57 16.54
N HIS A 489 -24.15 -10.99 17.37
CA HIS A 489 -25.42 -10.27 17.56
C HIS A 489 -25.19 -8.81 17.98
N THR A 490 -24.31 -8.61 18.98
CA THR A 490 -23.95 -7.28 19.47
C THR A 490 -23.30 -6.42 18.38
N ALA A 491 -22.44 -7.01 17.55
CA ALA A 491 -21.78 -6.30 16.46
C ALA A 491 -22.77 -5.92 15.34
N LEU A 492 -23.69 -6.82 14.98
CA LEU A 492 -24.72 -6.54 13.97
C LEU A 492 -25.65 -5.40 14.41
N LEU A 493 -26.05 -5.35 15.68
CA LEU A 493 -26.82 -4.22 16.22
C LEU A 493 -26.07 -2.89 16.11
N LYS A 494 -24.76 -2.88 16.39
CA LYS A 494 -23.92 -1.68 16.22
C LYS A 494 -23.81 -1.25 14.75
N ILE A 495 -23.69 -2.20 13.83
CA ILE A 495 -23.67 -1.90 12.39
C ILE A 495 -25.01 -1.33 11.94
N TRP A 496 -26.11 -1.96 12.34
CA TRP A 496 -27.45 -1.51 12.01
C TRP A 496 -27.73 -0.10 12.53
N THR A 497 -27.55 0.13 13.83
CA THR A 497 -27.76 1.45 14.46
C THR A 497 -26.91 2.56 13.85
N PHE A 498 -25.65 2.27 13.54
CA PHE A 498 -24.79 3.23 12.84
C PHE A 498 -25.26 3.47 11.40
N SER A 499 -25.73 2.43 10.71
CA SER A 499 -26.29 2.53 9.36
C SER A 499 -27.54 3.41 9.32
N GLU A 500 -28.45 3.25 10.29
CA GLU A 500 -29.67 4.07 10.42
C GLU A 500 -29.36 5.56 10.63
N SER A 501 -28.24 5.88 11.28
CA SER A 501 -27.79 7.27 11.44
C SER A 501 -27.31 7.92 10.14
N LYS A 502 -27.17 7.15 9.04
CA LYS A 502 -26.69 7.59 7.71
C LYS A 502 -25.30 8.23 7.73
N GLN A 503 -24.42 7.79 8.63
CA GLN A 503 -23.08 8.38 8.81
C GLN A 503 -21.92 7.64 8.14
N MET A 504 -22.17 6.44 7.61
CA MET A 504 -21.21 5.69 6.78
C MET A 504 -20.86 6.43 5.49
N LEU A 505 -19.70 6.16 4.90
CA LEU A 505 -19.27 6.88 3.68
C LEU A 505 -20.20 6.61 2.50
N ILE A 506 -20.78 5.41 2.44
CA ILE A 506 -21.75 5.03 1.41
C ILE A 506 -23.00 5.91 1.42
N HIS A 507 -23.45 6.33 2.61
CA HIS A 507 -24.65 7.16 2.76
C HIS A 507 -24.41 8.63 2.40
N LEU A 508 -23.16 9.06 2.52
CA LEU A 508 -22.73 10.43 2.24
C LEU A 508 -22.24 10.60 0.80
N ALA A 509 -22.14 9.50 0.04
CA ALA A 509 -21.78 9.52 -1.36
C ALA A 509 -22.87 10.23 -2.17
N LYS A 510 -22.48 11.28 -2.91
CA LYS A 510 -23.36 11.91 -3.89
C LYS A 510 -23.42 11.06 -5.17
N PRO A 511 -24.51 11.11 -5.96
CA PRO A 511 -24.55 10.50 -7.27
C PRO A 511 -23.39 11.01 -8.13
N ALA A 512 -22.82 10.12 -8.96
CA ALA A 512 -21.55 10.29 -9.68
C ALA A 512 -21.41 11.52 -10.59
N SER A 513 -22.45 12.35 -10.72
CA SER A 513 -22.45 13.59 -11.51
C SER A 513 -21.78 14.81 -10.84
N GLU A 514 -21.39 14.73 -9.56
CA GLU A 514 -20.83 15.89 -8.82
C GLU A 514 -19.40 15.68 -8.24
N VAL A 515 -18.68 14.63 -8.63
CA VAL A 515 -17.32 14.42 -8.14
C VAL A 515 -16.31 15.08 -9.09
N VAL A 516 -15.94 16.33 -8.78
CA VAL A 516 -14.78 17.00 -9.39
C VAL A 516 -13.53 16.57 -8.62
N TRP A 517 -12.70 15.70 -9.23
CA TRP A 517 -11.24 15.67 -9.07
C TRP A 517 -10.57 15.14 -10.33
#